data_AF-A0AAV5HA37-F1
#
_entry.id   AF-A0AAV5HA37-F1
#
_cell.length_a   1.000
_cell.length_b   1.000
_cell.length_c   1.000
_cell.angle_alpha   90.00
_cell.angle_beta   90.00
_cell.angle_gamma   90.00
#
_symmetry.space_group_name_H-M   'P 1'
#
loop_
_entity.id
_entity.type
_entity.pdbx_description
1 polymer ?
#
loop_
_entity_poly.entity_id
_entity_poly.type
_entity_poly.pdbx_seq_one_letter_code
_entity_poly.pdbx_strand_id
1 'polypeptide(L)'
;MPHTGFASMITVINGGDPLTEPAQVQLLETRSHTRHVTLSGEEAQAVKITAGGRSYVVILCHDEVFHSSDAVIAGSCFGTGNVCVFDVAGAKEGERLYGGEVLHV
;
A
#
# COMPACT_ATOMS: atom_id res chain seq x y z
N MET A 1 23.01 12.72 -17.37
CA MET A 1 22.00 11.66 -17.25
C MET A 1 22.21 11.02 -15.88
N PRO A 2 21.55 11.49 -14.80
CA PRO A 2 21.78 10.91 -13.48
C PRO A 2 21.01 9.59 -13.37
N HIS A 3 21.66 8.63 -12.71
CA HIS A 3 21.35 7.21 -12.58
C HIS A 3 19.87 6.84 -12.39
N THR A 4 19.27 6.18 -13.39
CA THR A 4 17.96 5.51 -13.27
C THR A 4 18.18 4.07 -12.83
N GLY A 5 18.37 3.86 -11.54
CA GLY A 5 18.66 2.54 -10.96
C GLY A 5 17.65 2.14 -9.89
N PHE A 6 16.37 2.47 -10.04
CA PHE A 6 15.34 2.00 -9.13
C PHE A 6 14.68 0.74 -9.68
N ALA A 7 14.64 -0.30 -8.86
CA ALA A 7 13.84 -1.49 -9.10
C ALA A 7 13.19 -1.90 -7.78
N SER A 8 11.89 -2.17 -7.83
CA SER A 8 11.13 -2.68 -6.69
C SER A 8 10.35 -3.90 -7.13
N MET A 9 10.27 -4.89 -6.25
CA MET A 9 9.48 -6.09 -6.42
C MET A 9 8.74 -6.38 -5.12
N ILE A 10 7.41 -6.48 -5.20
CA ILE A 10 6.57 -6.89 -4.09
C ILE A 10 6.20 -8.36 -4.30
N THR A 11 6.61 -9.22 -3.36
CA THR A 11 6.25 -10.63 -3.36
C THR A 11 5.30 -10.92 -2.22
N VAL A 12 4.14 -11.51 -2.53
CA VAL A 12 3.16 -11.96 -1.54
C VAL A 12 3.30 -13.47 -1.40
N ILE A 13 3.64 -13.92 -0.20
CA ILE A 13 3.75 -15.35 0.13
C ILE A 13 2.50 -15.74 0.92
N ASN A 14 1.64 -16.54 0.30
CA ASN A 14 0.47 -17.10 0.95
C ASN A 14 0.84 -18.43 1.61
N GLY A 15 0.94 -18.45 2.94
CA GLY A 15 1.13 -19.68 3.70
C GLY A 15 -0.20 -20.42 3.90
N GLY A 16 -0.14 -21.74 4.03
CA GLY A 16 -1.33 -22.56 4.23
C GLY A 16 -1.07 -24.04 3.95
N ASP A 17 -2.12 -24.85 4.08
CA ASP A 17 -2.12 -26.23 3.63
C ASP A 17 -2.28 -26.31 2.09
N PRO A 18 -2.11 -27.49 1.47
CA PRO A 18 -2.21 -27.64 0.01
C PRO A 18 -3.58 -27.30 -0.60
N LEU A 19 -4.64 -27.20 0.21
CA LEU A 19 -5.99 -26.88 -0.24
C LEU A 19 -6.30 -25.39 -0.08
N THR A 20 -5.37 -24.61 0.48
CA THR A 20 -5.54 -23.18 0.71
C THR A 20 -5.62 -22.44 -0.63
N GLU A 21 -6.70 -21.69 -0.83
CA GLU A 21 -6.86 -20.85 -2.00
C GLU A 21 -5.75 -19.79 -2.08
N PRO A 22 -5.15 -19.54 -3.26
CA PRO A 22 -4.14 -18.51 -3.43
C PRO A 22 -4.65 -17.12 -3.07
N ALA A 23 -3.80 -16.33 -2.41
CA ALA A 23 -4.09 -14.91 -2.19
C ALA A 23 -4.23 -14.19 -3.53
N GLN A 24 -5.27 -13.38 -3.65
CA GLN A 24 -5.43 -12.45 -4.77
C GLN A 24 -4.66 -11.17 -4.49
N VAL A 25 -3.88 -10.72 -5.46
CA VAL A 25 -2.99 -9.57 -5.33
C VAL A 25 -3.27 -8.59 -6.45
N GLN A 26 -3.46 -7.32 -6.10
CA GLN A 26 -3.70 -6.24 -7.04
C GLN A 26 -2.85 -5.03 -6.70
N LEU A 27 -2.10 -4.51 -7.67
CA LEU A 27 -1.46 -3.20 -7.53
C LEU A 27 -2.52 -2.09 -7.57
N LEU A 28 -2.39 -1.13 -6.67
CA LEU A 28 -3.26 0.05 -6.60
C LEU A 28 -2.49 1.29 -7.05
N GLU A 29 -3.19 2.21 -7.70
CA GLU A 29 -2.68 3.56 -7.93
C GLU A 29 -2.47 4.27 -6.59
N THR A 30 -1.30 4.90 -6.43
CA THR A 30 -0.96 5.74 -5.29
C THR A 30 -1.06 7.21 -5.66
N ARG A 31 -1.60 8.03 -4.75
CA ARG A 31 -1.71 9.49 -4.94
C ARG A 31 -1.19 10.23 -3.72
N SER A 32 -0.50 11.35 -3.95
CA SER A 32 -0.21 12.29 -2.87
C SER A 32 -1.47 13.08 -2.53
N HIS A 33 -1.84 13.08 -1.26
CA HIS A 33 -2.97 13.86 -0.75
C HIS A 33 -2.73 15.36 -0.92
N THR A 34 -1.51 15.83 -0.67
CA THR A 34 -1.18 17.27 -0.69
C THR A 34 -0.94 17.79 -2.11
N ARG A 35 -0.21 17.04 -2.95
CA ARG A 35 0.12 17.44 -4.32
C ARG A 35 -1.03 17.17 -5.30
N HIS A 36 -1.99 16.33 -4.94
CA HIS A 36 -3.09 15.90 -5.81
C HIS A 36 -2.62 15.28 -7.15
N VAL A 37 -1.51 14.55 -7.10
CA VAL A 37 -0.95 13.85 -8.27
C VAL A 37 -0.77 12.37 -7.98
N THR A 38 -0.85 11.56 -9.05
CA THR A 38 -0.42 10.16 -9.03
C THR A 38 1.08 10.09 -8.79
N LEU A 39 1.48 9.18 -7.91
CA LEU A 39 2.89 8.95 -7.57
C LEU A 39 3.47 7.90 -8.51
N SER A 40 4.74 8.07 -8.84
CA SER A 40 5.51 7.05 -9.54
C SER A 40 5.78 5.85 -8.62
N GLY A 41 6.10 4.69 -9.22
CA GLY A 41 6.51 3.51 -8.45
C GLY A 41 7.84 3.69 -7.70
N GLU A 42 8.65 4.68 -8.07
CA GLU A 42 9.86 5.09 -7.34
C GLU A 42 9.53 5.93 -6.10
N GLU A 43 8.40 6.64 -6.10
CA GLU A 43 7.93 7.42 -4.95
C GLU A 43 7.14 6.53 -3.97
N ALA A 44 6.13 5.81 -4.48
CA ALA A 44 5.30 4.93 -3.65
C ALA A 44 4.56 3.85 -4.46
N GLN A 45 4.38 2.68 -3.86
CA GLN A 45 3.57 1.59 -4.39
C GLN A 45 2.54 1.13 -3.36
N ALA A 46 1.41 0.63 -3.85
CA ALA A 46 0.42 0.01 -2.98
C ALA A 46 -0.08 -1.31 -3.57
N VAL A 47 -0.38 -2.25 -2.69
CA VAL A 47 -0.91 -3.56 -3.05
C VAL A 47 -2.11 -3.89 -2.19
N LYS A 48 -3.19 -4.35 -2.83
CA LYS A 48 -4.32 -4.98 -2.17
C LYS A 48 -4.12 -6.49 -2.18
N ILE A 49 -4.22 -7.11 -1.02
CA ILE A 49 -4.08 -8.55 -0.83
C ILE A 49 -5.38 -9.07 -0.26
N THR A 50 -5.98 -10.08 -0.88
CA THR A 50 -7.22 -10.70 -0.39
C THR A 50 -7.03 -12.21 -0.27
N ALA A 51 -7.30 -12.78 0.90
CA ALA A 51 -7.17 -14.20 1.17
C ALA A 51 -8.12 -14.63 2.31
N GLY A 52 -8.88 -15.70 2.12
CA GLY A 52 -9.70 -16.31 3.18
C GLY A 52 -10.65 -15.34 3.91
N GLY A 53 -11.29 -14.43 3.17
CA GLY A 53 -12.19 -13.41 3.73
C GLY A 53 -11.51 -12.21 4.40
N ARG A 54 -10.16 -12.19 4.45
CA ARG A 54 -9.37 -11.03 4.87
C ARG A 54 -8.97 -10.22 3.65
N SER A 55 -8.88 -8.91 3.81
CA SER A 55 -8.39 -8.03 2.76
C SER A 55 -7.54 -6.93 3.38
N TYR A 56 -6.35 -6.74 2.86
CA TYR A 56 -5.40 -5.73 3.34
C TYR A 56 -4.97 -4.82 2.20
N VAL A 57 -4.73 -3.55 2.51
CA VAL A 57 -3.99 -2.63 1.64
C VAL A 57 -2.68 -2.30 2.32
N VAL A 58 -1.57 -2.53 1.62
CA VAL A 58 -0.22 -2.15 2.06
C VAL A 58 0.25 -1.02 1.17
N ILE A 59 0.67 0.09 1.78
CA ILE A 59 1.29 1.23 1.11
C ILE A 59 2.76 1.26 1.50
N LEU A 60 3.63 1.34 0.50
CA LEU A 60 5.09 1.41 0.62
C LEU A 60 5.55 2.72 -0.02
N CYS A 61 6.06 3.66 0.80
CA CYS A 61 6.71 4.87 0.34
C CYS A 61 8.21 4.59 0.29
N HIS A 62 8.80 4.70 -0.90
CA HIS A 62 10.21 4.40 -1.13
C HIS A 62 11.10 5.63 -0.95
N ASP A 63 10.53 6.82 -1.14
CA ASP A 63 11.21 8.08 -0.87
C ASP A 63 10.87 8.58 0.54
N GLU A 64 11.90 8.84 1.36
CA GLU A 64 11.75 9.39 2.73
C GLU A 64 11.14 10.80 2.73
N VAL A 65 10.97 11.41 1.55
CA VAL A 65 10.42 12.76 1.35
C VAL A 65 8.97 12.91 1.81
N PHE A 66 8.23 11.82 2.08
CA PHE A 66 6.92 11.91 2.73
C PHE A 66 7.08 12.14 4.25
N HIS A 67 7.49 13.36 4.58
CA HIS A 67 7.44 13.93 5.93
C HIS A 67 6.00 13.79 6.47
N SER A 68 5.87 13.70 7.80
CA SER A 68 4.63 13.45 8.57
C SER A 68 3.38 14.30 8.23
N SER A 69 3.50 15.27 7.32
CA SER A 69 2.43 16.14 6.83
C SER A 69 1.77 15.70 5.52
N ASP A 70 2.38 14.84 4.70
CA ASP A 70 1.73 14.34 3.47
C ASP A 70 1.26 12.88 3.64
N ALA A 71 0.04 12.61 3.18
CA ALA A 71 -0.55 11.28 3.20
C ALA A 71 -0.54 10.69 1.80
N VAL A 72 -0.16 9.42 1.69
CA VAL A 72 -0.31 8.64 0.45
C VAL A 72 -1.66 7.94 0.48
N ILE A 73 -2.40 8.09 -0.61
CA ILE A 73 -3.72 7.52 -0.80
C ILE A 73 -3.60 6.29 -1.71
N ALA A 74 -4.18 5.16 -1.28
CA ALA A 74 -4.41 3.99 -2.11
C ALA A 74 -5.81 3.43 -1.86
N GLY A 75 -6.70 3.50 -2.85
CA GLY A 75 -8.11 3.19 -2.66
C GLY A 75 -8.75 4.10 -1.59
N SER A 76 -9.29 3.50 -0.52
CA SER A 76 -9.88 4.19 0.64
C SER A 76 -8.87 4.50 1.76
N CYS A 77 -7.61 4.11 1.62
CA CYS A 77 -6.61 4.17 2.68
C CYS A 77 -5.74 5.42 2.57
N PHE A 78 -5.54 6.11 3.69
CA PHE A 78 -4.75 7.34 3.82
C PHE A 78 -3.61 7.07 4.82
N GLY A 79 -2.43 6.74 4.28
CA GLY A 79 -1.25 6.37 5.06
C GLY A 79 -0.27 7.53 5.21
N THR A 80 0.33 7.65 6.39
CA THR A 80 1.43 8.58 6.68
C THR A 80 2.60 7.80 7.23
N GLY A 81 3.78 7.93 6.63
CA GLY A 81 4.98 7.16 6.96
C GLY A 81 5.39 6.20 5.84
N ASN A 82 6.41 5.39 6.10
CA ASN A 82 7.08 4.61 5.06
C ASN A 82 6.32 3.34 4.68
N VAL A 83 5.78 2.60 5.66
CA VAL A 83 5.02 1.38 5.42
C VAL A 83 3.74 1.44 6.23
N CYS A 84 2.59 1.46 5.57
CA CYS A 84 1.28 1.48 6.21
C CYS A 84 0.48 0.24 5.82
N VAL A 85 -0.09 -0.46 6.81
CA VAL A 85 -0.95 -1.62 6.58
C VAL A 85 -2.37 -1.32 7.08
N PHE A 86 -3.35 -1.58 6.23
CA PHE A 86 -4.77 -1.37 6.53
C PHE A 86 -5.53 -2.68 6.39
N ASP A 87 -6.31 -3.06 7.40
CA ASP A 87 -7.37 -4.05 7.22
C ASP A 87 -8.58 -3.37 6.56
N VAL A 88 -8.95 -3.86 5.38
CA VAL A 88 -10.05 -3.33 4.57
C VAL A 88 -11.19 -4.35 4.39
N ALA A 89 -11.16 -5.48 5.11
CA ALA A 89 -12.18 -6.53 4.95
C ALA A 89 -13.60 -6.05 5.30
N GLY A 90 -13.70 -5.12 6.27
CA GLY A 90 -14.97 -4.54 6.72
C GLY A 90 -15.25 -3.11 6.24
N ALA A 91 -14.39 -2.54 5.40
CA ALA A 91 -14.52 -1.15 4.97
C ALA A 91 -15.80 -0.96 4.13
N LYS A 92 -16.62 0.01 4.51
CA LYS A 92 -17.85 0.34 3.78
C LYS A 92 -17.53 1.16 2.53
N GLU A 93 -18.42 1.09 1.54
CA GLU A 93 -18.30 1.96 0.37
C GLU A 93 -18.33 3.44 0.79
N GLY A 94 -17.35 4.21 0.31
CA GLY A 94 -17.16 5.62 0.65
C GLY A 94 -16.47 5.88 1.99
N GLU A 95 -16.18 4.85 2.79
CA GLU A 95 -15.40 4.99 4.02
C GLU A 95 -13.94 5.35 3.71
N ARG A 96 -13.33 6.17 4.57
CA ARG A 96 -11.91 6.49 4.53
C ARG A 96 -11.23 5.94 5.76
N LEU A 97 -10.15 5.21 5.56
CA LEU A 97 -9.34 4.65 6.64
C LEU A 97 -8.07 5.48 6.77
N TYR A 98 -7.75 5.87 8.00
CA TYR A 98 -6.59 6.71 8.33
C TYR A 98 -5.67 5.98 9.30
N GLY A 99 -4.38 6.28 9.23
CA GLY A 99 -3.42 5.85 10.25
C GLY A 99 -3.29 4.34 10.36
N GLY A 100 -3.17 3.66 9.22
CA GLY A 100 -2.84 2.23 9.16
C GLY A 100 -1.64 1.90 10.04
N GLU A 101 -1.49 0.64 10.42
CA GLU A 101 -0.39 0.22 11.28
C GLU A 101 0.94 0.52 10.58
N VAL A 102 1.75 1.38 11.21
CA VAL A 102 3.07 1.74 10.69
C VAL A 102 4.06 0.70 11.18
N LEU A 103 4.61 -0.06 10.25
CA LEU A 103 5.67 -1.02 10.56
C LEU A 103 7.00 -0.26 10.66
N HIS A 104 7.59 -0.24 11.85
CA HIS A 104 8.97 0.18 12.04
C HIS A 104 9.87 -0.98 11.63
N VAL A 105 10.54 -0.85 10.48
CA VAL A 105 11.55 -1.79 9.98
C VAL A 105 12.95 -1.31 10.32
#